data_AF-A0A1C5BIH1-F1
#
_entry.id   AF-A0A1C5BIH1-F1
#
_cell.length_a   1.000
_cell.length_b   1.000
_cell.length_c   1.000
_cell.angle_alpha   90.00
_cell.angle_beta   90.00
_cell.angle_gamma   90.00
#
_symmetry.space_group_name_H-M   'P 1'
#
loop_
_entity.id
_entity.type
_entity.pdbx_description
1 polymer ?
#
loop_
_entity_poly.entity_id
_entity_poly.type
_entity_poly.pdbx_seq_one_letter_code
_entity_poly.pdbx_strand_id
1 'polypeptide(L)'
;MPVEFLTDEQAAKYAAYDGAPSRTELERFFFLDDADRALIEPKRRAHNRLGFAVQMTTVRFLGVSLDDPADEPGYRRQTKSQANLQEGRHSLARKIFHGRSGQLYQRYQDGMEDQIGALGLVLNALVQFNTRYMDAAVNQLRADGFDVRDEDVARLSPFARHHINMLGRYSFQLPDLPGGLRPRRDPDATDEE
;
A
#
# COMPACT_ATOMS: atom_id res chain seq x y z
N MET A 1 1.48 -24.73 -3.27
CA MET A 1 1.01 -24.88 -4.66
C MET A 1 0.34 -23.57 -5.04
N PRO A 2 0.91 -22.75 -5.94
CA PRO A 2 0.18 -21.61 -6.48
C PRO A 2 -0.99 -22.17 -7.28
N VAL A 3 -2.21 -21.84 -6.89
CA VAL A 3 -3.39 -22.16 -7.70
C VAL A 3 -3.41 -21.08 -8.77
N GLU A 4 -2.98 -21.42 -9.99
CA GLU A 4 -3.16 -20.54 -11.14
C GLU A 4 -4.65 -20.47 -11.44
N PHE A 5 -5.29 -19.39 -10.97
CA PHE A 5 -6.72 -19.13 -11.16
C PHE A 5 -7.09 -18.87 -12.61
N LEU A 6 -6.11 -18.58 -13.46
CA LEU A 6 -6.26 -18.24 -14.87
C LEU A 6 -5.14 -18.95 -15.64
N THR A 7 -5.48 -19.59 -16.75
CA THR A 7 -4.50 -20.03 -17.75
C THR A 7 -3.70 -18.83 -18.27
N ASP A 8 -2.50 -19.06 -18.81
CA ASP A 8 -1.67 -17.99 -19.41
C ASP A 8 -2.45 -17.14 -20.43
N GLU A 9 -3.34 -17.78 -21.19
CA GLU A 9 -4.23 -17.11 -22.14
C GLU A 9 -5.30 -16.24 -21.45
N GLN A 10 -5.88 -16.72 -20.34
CA GLN A 10 -6.82 -15.95 -19.53
C GLN A 10 -6.13 -14.79 -18.77
N ALA A 11 -4.90 -14.97 -18.33
CA ALA A 11 -4.09 -13.91 -17.71
C ALA A 11 -3.70 -12.82 -18.72
N ALA A 12 -3.36 -13.21 -19.96
CA ALA A 12 -3.10 -12.27 -21.04
C ALA A 12 -4.35 -11.45 -21.46
N LYS A 13 -5.54 -12.02 -21.31
CA LYS A 13 -6.84 -11.36 -21.56
C LYS A 13 -7.39 -10.63 -20.33
N TYR A 14 -6.78 -10.80 -19.16
CA TYR A 14 -7.25 -10.19 -17.93
C TYR A 14 -7.03 -8.66 -17.96
N ALA A 15 -8.10 -7.90 -17.76
CA ALA A 15 -8.11 -6.43 -17.75
C ALA A 15 -7.75 -5.74 -19.08
N ALA A 16 -7.79 -6.47 -20.22
CA ALA A 16 -7.59 -5.90 -21.55
C ALA A 16 -8.77 -6.22 -22.49
N TYR A 17 -9.17 -5.24 -23.30
CA TYR A 17 -10.09 -5.48 -24.42
C TYR A 17 -9.31 -6.18 -25.54
N ASP A 18 -9.72 -7.39 -25.91
CA ASP A 18 -9.13 -8.13 -27.04
C ASP A 18 -9.68 -7.57 -28.37
N GLY A 19 -9.25 -6.35 -28.71
CA GLY A 19 -9.74 -5.59 -29.86
C GLY A 19 -10.91 -4.65 -29.55
N ALA A 20 -11.35 -3.90 -30.57
CA ALA A 20 -12.49 -2.99 -30.44
C ALA A 20 -13.80 -3.80 -30.39
N PRO A 21 -14.70 -3.56 -29.41
CA PRO A 21 -15.97 -4.25 -29.34
C PRO A 21 -16.80 -3.97 -30.59
N SER A 22 -17.37 -5.02 -31.16
CA SER A 22 -18.30 -4.92 -32.27
C SER A 22 -19.57 -4.17 -31.88
N ARG A 23 -20.30 -3.67 -32.87
CA ARG A 23 -21.57 -2.94 -32.62
C ARG A 23 -22.56 -3.76 -31.79
N THR A 24 -22.67 -5.05 -32.06
CA THR A 24 -23.57 -5.96 -31.32
C THR A 24 -23.13 -6.15 -29.87
N GLU A 25 -21.82 -6.16 -29.61
CA GLU A 25 -21.27 -6.22 -28.26
C GLU A 25 -21.49 -4.92 -27.48
N LEU A 26 -21.36 -3.77 -28.15
CA LEU A 26 -21.69 -2.48 -27.56
C LEU A 26 -23.17 -2.40 -27.17
N GLU A 27 -24.07 -2.82 -28.05
CA GLU A 27 -25.52 -2.84 -27.78
C GLU A 27 -25.87 -3.81 -26.64
N ARG A 28 -25.14 -4.91 -26.50
CA ARG A 28 -25.41 -5.93 -25.47
C ARG A 28 -24.82 -5.62 -24.10
N PHE A 29 -23.61 -5.08 -24.05
CA PHE A 29 -22.86 -4.95 -22.78
C PHE A 29 -22.68 -3.50 -22.31
N PHE A 30 -22.83 -2.52 -23.21
CA PHE A 30 -22.62 -1.10 -22.90
C PHE A 30 -23.92 -0.29 -22.85
N PHE A 31 -25.07 -0.96 -22.98
CA PHE A 31 -26.36 -0.36 -22.70
C PHE A 31 -26.57 -0.24 -21.19
N LEU A 32 -26.87 0.99 -20.72
CA LEU A 32 -27.18 1.28 -19.32
C LEU A 32 -28.69 1.35 -19.14
N ASP A 33 -29.24 0.37 -18.43
CA ASP A 33 -30.67 0.34 -18.12
C ASP A 33 -31.03 1.23 -16.91
N ASP A 34 -32.30 1.21 -16.51
CA ASP A 34 -32.78 2.03 -15.39
C ASP A 34 -32.17 1.61 -14.05
N ALA A 35 -31.81 0.33 -13.88
CA ALA A 35 -31.14 -0.15 -12.68
C ALA A 35 -29.69 0.35 -12.63
N ASP A 36 -28.99 0.33 -13.76
CA ASP A 36 -27.65 0.91 -13.89
C ASP A 36 -27.66 2.40 -13.54
N ARG A 37 -28.66 3.13 -14.04
CA ARG A 37 -28.82 4.56 -13.77
C ARG A 37 -29.03 4.83 -12.27
N ALA A 38 -29.82 4.00 -11.58
CA ALA A 38 -30.02 4.11 -10.13
C ALA A 38 -28.73 3.91 -9.32
N LEU A 39 -27.77 3.12 -9.81
CA LEU A 39 -26.46 2.93 -9.19
C LEU A 39 -25.46 4.07 -9.50
N ILE A 40 -25.59 4.70 -10.67
CA ILE A 40 -24.71 5.78 -11.13
C ILE A 40 -25.10 7.12 -10.49
N GLU A 41 -26.39 7.42 -10.38
CA GLU A 41 -26.90 8.73 -9.97
C GLU A 41 -26.42 9.22 -8.58
N PRO A 42 -26.27 8.34 -7.56
CA PRO A 42 -25.71 8.72 -6.26
C PRO A 42 -24.23 9.14 -6.30
N LYS A 43 -23.48 8.83 -7.37
CA LYS A 43 -22.04 9.18 -7.44
C LYS A 43 -21.87 10.70 -7.55
N ARG A 44 -20.98 11.27 -6.73
CA ARG A 44 -20.69 12.71 -6.69
C ARG A 44 -19.91 13.13 -7.94
N ARG A 45 -20.31 14.22 -8.61
CA ARG A 45 -19.64 14.83 -9.79
C ARG A 45 -19.75 13.98 -11.07
N ALA A 46 -19.78 14.65 -12.22
CA ALA A 46 -20.01 14.03 -13.53
C ALA A 46 -18.93 13.00 -13.92
N HIS A 47 -17.65 13.26 -13.62
CA HIS A 47 -16.56 12.33 -13.96
C HIS A 47 -16.63 11.02 -13.18
N ASN A 48 -17.10 11.01 -11.92
CA ASN A 48 -17.26 9.78 -11.16
C ASN A 48 -18.47 8.97 -11.64
N ARG A 49 -19.54 9.65 -12.08
CA ARG A 49 -20.69 8.99 -12.71
C ARG A 49 -20.29 8.31 -14.01
N LEU A 50 -19.55 9.00 -14.86
CA LEU A 50 -19.01 8.46 -16.11
C LEU A 50 -18.03 7.31 -15.84
N GLY A 51 -17.07 7.49 -14.93
CA GLY A 51 -16.10 6.45 -14.59
C GLY A 51 -16.75 5.19 -14.02
N PHE A 52 -17.77 5.34 -13.17
CA PHE A 52 -18.53 4.22 -12.61
C PHE A 52 -19.35 3.50 -13.69
N ALA A 53 -19.99 4.24 -14.60
CA ALA A 53 -20.72 3.66 -15.73
C ALA A 53 -19.79 2.83 -16.64
N VAL A 54 -18.64 3.39 -17.01
CA VAL A 54 -17.63 2.69 -17.83
C VAL A 54 -17.09 1.46 -17.11
N GLN A 55 -16.84 1.53 -15.80
CA GLN A 55 -16.40 0.36 -15.02
C GLN A 55 -17.45 -0.75 -15.05
N MET A 56 -18.73 -0.44 -14.84
CA MET A 56 -19.79 -1.46 -14.86
C MET A 56 -19.92 -2.13 -16.23
N THR A 57 -19.92 -1.36 -17.33
CA THR A 57 -20.02 -1.94 -18.68
C THR A 57 -18.77 -2.73 -19.04
N THR A 58 -17.59 -2.30 -18.57
CA THR A 58 -16.33 -3.04 -18.74
C THR A 58 -16.37 -4.38 -18.02
N VAL A 59 -16.82 -4.42 -16.76
CA VAL A 59 -16.96 -5.65 -15.98
C VAL A 59 -17.97 -6.59 -16.63
N ARG A 60 -19.10 -6.05 -17.12
CA ARG A 60 -20.14 -6.80 -17.83
C ARG A 60 -19.63 -7.38 -19.16
N PHE A 61 -18.84 -6.62 -19.92
CA PHE A 61 -18.26 -7.05 -21.19
C PHE A 61 -17.17 -8.11 -21.02
N LEU A 62 -16.28 -7.94 -20.05
CA LEU A 62 -15.22 -8.91 -19.77
C LEU A 62 -15.76 -10.23 -19.18
N GLY A 63 -17.05 -10.29 -18.84
CA GLY A 63 -17.73 -11.52 -18.40
C GLY A 63 -17.30 -12.02 -17.02
N VAL A 64 -16.43 -11.29 -16.33
CA VAL A 64 -15.97 -11.59 -14.98
C VAL A 64 -16.71 -10.68 -14.02
N SER A 65 -17.97 -11.01 -13.71
CA SER A 65 -18.46 -10.63 -12.39
C SER A 65 -17.71 -11.53 -11.43
N LEU A 66 -16.79 -10.98 -10.65
CA LEU A 66 -16.38 -11.68 -9.44
C LEU A 66 -17.67 -11.88 -8.63
N ASP A 67 -18.04 -13.13 -8.31
CA ASP A 67 -18.81 -13.39 -7.09
C ASP A 67 -18.16 -12.55 -5.99
N ASP A 68 -18.95 -11.90 -5.12
CA ASP A 68 -18.48 -10.85 -4.21
C ASP A 68 -17.05 -11.18 -3.75
N PRO A 69 -16.03 -10.42 -4.20
CA PRO A 69 -14.65 -10.74 -3.89
C PRO A 69 -14.41 -10.81 -2.38
N ALA A 70 -15.29 -10.18 -1.59
CA ALA A 70 -15.29 -10.30 -0.16
C ALA A 70 -15.66 -11.70 0.34
N ASP A 71 -16.41 -12.53 -0.39
CA ASP A 71 -16.83 -13.88 0.03
C ASP A 71 -15.73 -14.94 -0.12
N GLU A 72 -14.74 -14.71 -0.99
CA GLU A 72 -13.59 -15.61 -1.13
C GLU A 72 -12.51 -15.31 -0.05
N PRO A 73 -12.17 -16.27 0.84
CA PRO A 73 -11.27 -16.01 1.95
C PRO A 73 -9.84 -15.59 1.54
N GLY A 74 -9.33 -16.03 0.40
CA GLY A 74 -8.02 -15.63 -0.15
C GLY A 74 -7.97 -14.16 -0.56
N TYR A 75 -8.94 -13.72 -1.35
CA TYR A 75 -9.07 -12.37 -1.88
C TYR A 75 -9.38 -11.35 -0.78
N ARG A 76 -10.25 -11.71 0.18
CA ARG A 76 -10.47 -10.91 1.39
C ARG A 76 -9.18 -10.69 2.17
N ARG A 77 -8.34 -11.72 2.31
CA ARG A 77 -7.04 -11.63 2.99
C ARG A 77 -6.06 -10.76 2.21
N GLN A 78 -6.02 -10.87 0.89
CA GLN A 78 -5.15 -10.03 0.04
C GLN A 78 -5.56 -8.56 0.11
N THR A 79 -6.86 -8.27 0.00
CA THR A 79 -7.42 -6.92 0.14
C THR A 79 -7.09 -6.34 1.51
N LYS A 80 -7.25 -7.13 2.58
CA LYS A 80 -6.89 -6.71 3.94
C LYS A 80 -5.39 -6.46 4.09
N SER A 81 -4.53 -7.27 3.46
CA SER A 81 -3.07 -7.06 3.46
C SER A 81 -2.71 -5.72 2.81
N GLN A 82 -3.28 -5.41 1.65
CA GLN A 82 -3.07 -4.13 0.96
C GLN A 82 -3.64 -2.94 1.75
N ALA A 83 -4.81 -3.09 2.36
CA ALA A 83 -5.38 -2.08 3.24
C ALA A 83 -4.49 -1.81 4.45
N ASN A 84 -4.02 -2.86 5.13
CA ASN A 84 -3.11 -2.75 6.28
C ASN A 84 -1.78 -2.06 5.90
N LEU A 85 -1.26 -2.33 4.70
CA LEU A 85 -0.07 -1.67 4.16
C LEU A 85 -0.28 -0.15 4.04
N GLN A 86 -1.40 0.26 3.45
CA GLN A 86 -1.74 1.68 3.32
C GLN A 86 -2.03 2.34 4.67
N GLU A 87 -2.76 1.68 5.56
CA GLU A 87 -3.02 2.18 6.91
C GLU A 87 -1.74 2.34 7.72
N GLY A 88 -0.82 1.37 7.65
CA GLY A 88 0.50 1.43 8.28
C GLY A 88 1.33 2.61 7.75
N ARG A 89 1.34 2.78 6.42
CA ARG A 89 2.00 3.90 5.74
C ARG A 89 1.42 5.25 6.20
N HIS A 90 0.10 5.40 6.21
CA HIS A 90 -0.56 6.62 6.65
C HIS A 90 -0.35 6.91 8.13
N SER A 91 -0.34 5.88 8.98
CA SER A 91 -0.05 5.99 10.41
C SER A 91 1.37 6.47 10.67
N LEU A 92 2.36 5.93 9.95
CA LEU A 92 3.75 6.38 10.02
C LEU A 92 3.90 7.82 9.49
N ALA A 93 3.30 8.13 8.35
CA ALA A 93 3.30 9.48 7.78
C ALA A 93 2.73 10.52 8.78
N ARG A 94 1.63 10.19 9.45
CA ARG A 94 1.03 11.04 10.51
C ARG A 94 1.98 11.22 11.70
N LYS A 95 2.76 10.19 12.06
CA LYS A 95 3.73 10.27 13.16
C LYS A 95 4.93 11.14 12.80
N ILE A 96 5.36 11.14 11.54
CA ILE A 96 6.40 12.04 11.00
C ILE A 96 5.89 13.50 11.02
N PHE A 97 4.66 13.73 10.53
CA PHE A 97 3.96 15.01 10.57
C PHE A 97 3.41 15.34 11.99
N HIS A 98 4.31 15.53 12.95
CA HIS A 98 3.94 15.96 14.30
C HIS A 98 3.65 17.48 14.36
N GLY A 99 2.76 17.92 15.26
CA GLY A 99 2.46 19.35 15.50
C GLY A 99 1.18 19.92 14.86
N ARG A 100 0.58 19.25 13.86
CA ARG A 100 -0.73 19.61 13.24
C ARG A 100 -1.70 18.43 13.11
N SER A 101 -1.62 17.44 14.01
CA SER A 101 -2.44 16.22 13.94
C SER A 101 -2.30 15.43 12.63
N GLY A 102 -1.18 15.56 11.91
CA GLY A 102 -1.00 14.96 10.59
C GLY A 102 -1.62 15.72 9.41
N GLN A 103 -2.10 16.95 9.61
CA GLN A 103 -2.75 17.73 8.57
C GLN A 103 -1.74 18.69 7.88
N LEU A 104 -1.67 18.62 6.54
CA LEU A 104 -1.10 19.69 5.73
C LEU A 104 -2.12 20.85 5.68
N TYR A 105 -1.71 22.02 6.14
CA TYR A 105 -2.50 23.24 6.00
C TYR A 105 -1.65 24.29 5.32
N GLN A 106 -1.84 24.45 4.01
CA GLN A 106 -1.18 25.49 3.21
C GLN A 106 -2.16 26.03 2.17
N ARG A 107 -2.12 27.35 1.92
CA ARG A 107 -3.00 28.03 0.95
C ARG A 107 -2.55 27.89 -0.51
N TYR A 108 -1.39 27.29 -0.79
CA TYR A 108 -0.74 27.25 -2.10
C TYR A 108 -0.40 25.80 -2.52
N GLN A 109 -0.66 25.44 -3.79
CA GLN A 109 -0.57 24.06 -4.30
C GLN A 109 0.87 23.53 -4.37
N ASP A 110 1.81 24.26 -4.97
CA ASP A 110 3.19 23.76 -5.13
C ASP A 110 3.88 23.53 -3.77
N GLY A 111 3.57 24.36 -2.78
CA GLY A 111 4.07 24.17 -1.41
C GLY A 111 3.49 22.93 -0.71
N MET A 112 2.32 22.45 -1.12
CA MET A 112 1.78 21.16 -0.66
C MET A 112 2.45 20.00 -1.39
N GLU A 113 2.72 20.14 -2.68
CA GLU A 113 3.42 19.13 -3.48
C GLU A 113 4.83 18.89 -2.93
N ASP A 114 5.58 19.96 -2.63
CA ASP A 114 6.92 19.86 -2.03
C ASP A 114 6.88 19.17 -0.67
N GLN A 115 5.91 19.50 0.18
CA GLN A 115 5.75 18.88 1.49
C GLN A 115 5.36 17.41 1.40
N ILE A 116 4.47 17.05 0.46
CA ILE A 116 4.07 15.66 0.21
C ILE A 116 5.25 14.88 -0.37
N GLY A 117 6.02 15.49 -1.29
CA GLY A 117 7.23 14.92 -1.87
C GLY A 117 8.30 14.64 -0.80
N ALA A 118 8.62 15.64 0.02
CA ALA A 118 9.55 15.49 1.13
C ALA A 118 9.08 14.46 2.16
N LEU A 119 7.79 14.44 2.50
CA LEU A 119 7.21 13.42 3.37
C LEU A 119 7.35 12.02 2.78
N GLY A 120 7.06 11.87 1.49
CA GLY A 120 7.24 10.62 0.77
C GLY A 120 8.69 10.14 0.83
N LEU A 121 9.65 11.04 0.65
CA LEU A 121 11.08 10.74 0.75
C LEU A 121 11.46 10.25 2.15
N VAL A 122 11.09 11.00 3.20
CA VAL A 122 11.41 10.64 4.59
C VAL A 122 10.76 9.31 4.97
N LEU A 123 9.51 9.11 4.57
CA LEU A 123 8.78 7.87 4.82
C LEU A 123 9.46 6.67 4.17
N ASN A 124 9.87 6.80 2.90
CA ASN A 124 10.59 5.74 2.19
C ASN A 124 11.96 5.47 2.82
N ALA A 125 12.67 6.50 3.24
CA ALA A 125 13.95 6.36 3.93
C ALA A 125 13.79 5.60 5.27
N LEU A 126 12.73 5.89 6.04
CA LEU A 126 12.43 5.18 7.29
C LEU A 126 12.00 3.73 7.05
N VAL A 127 11.20 3.47 6.01
CA VAL A 127 10.83 2.10 5.61
C VAL A 127 12.08 1.31 5.23
N GLN A 128 12.96 1.89 4.41
CA GLN A 128 14.23 1.26 4.03
C GLN A 128 15.12 0.99 5.25
N PHE A 129 15.21 1.95 6.17
CA PHE A 129 15.92 1.78 7.43
C PHE A 129 15.33 0.59 8.22
N ASN A 130 14.03 0.59 8.45
CA ASN A 130 13.35 -0.47 9.20
C ASN A 130 13.58 -1.85 8.57
N THR A 131 13.38 -1.99 7.26
CA THR A 131 13.58 -3.25 6.55
C THR A 131 15.02 -3.76 6.70
N ARG A 132 16.02 -2.88 6.51
CA ARG A 132 17.43 -3.28 6.60
C ARG A 132 17.83 -3.72 8.01
N TYR A 133 17.32 -3.04 9.04
CA TYR A 133 17.61 -3.43 10.43
C TYR A 133 16.81 -4.65 10.89
N MET A 134 15.56 -4.82 10.42
CA MET A 134 14.78 -6.02 10.70
C MET A 134 15.42 -7.26 10.09
N ASP A 135 15.89 -7.18 8.84
CA ASP A 135 16.61 -8.28 8.20
C ASP A 135 17.89 -8.65 8.98
N ALA A 136 18.67 -7.64 9.37
CA ALA A 136 19.83 -7.85 10.21
C ALA A 136 19.46 -8.47 11.58
N ALA A 137 18.37 -8.02 12.21
CA ALA A 137 17.82 -8.56 13.45
C ALA A 137 17.47 -10.04 13.33
N VAL A 138 16.71 -10.40 12.30
CA VAL A 138 16.33 -11.78 12.00
C VAL A 138 17.55 -12.67 11.76
N ASN A 139 18.52 -12.20 10.98
CA ASN A 139 19.73 -12.96 10.68
C ASN A 139 20.58 -13.23 11.93
N GLN A 140 20.64 -12.26 12.86
CA GLN A 140 21.33 -12.46 14.13
C GLN A 140 20.59 -13.44 15.03
N LEU A 141 19.27 -13.31 15.18
CA LEU A 141 18.48 -14.25 15.98
C LEU A 141 18.64 -15.69 15.50
N ARG A 142 18.69 -15.89 14.17
CA ARG A 142 18.99 -17.20 13.58
C ARG A 142 20.40 -17.68 13.92
N ALA A 143 21.40 -16.80 13.87
CA ALA A 143 22.79 -17.12 14.22
C ALA A 143 22.95 -17.47 15.72
N ASP A 144 22.18 -16.81 16.58
CA ASP A 144 22.16 -17.04 18.03
C ASP A 144 21.41 -18.35 18.41
N GLY A 145 20.83 -19.05 17.44
CA GLY A 145 20.17 -20.34 17.62
C GLY A 145 18.68 -20.27 17.98
N PHE A 146 18.05 -19.09 17.87
CA PHE A 146 16.60 -18.97 18.03
C PHE A 146 15.86 -19.58 16.84
N ASP A 147 14.74 -20.27 17.11
CA ASP A 147 13.84 -20.78 16.07
C ASP A 147 13.02 -19.63 15.45
N VAL A 148 13.56 -19.04 14.38
CA VAL A 148 12.90 -17.94 13.65
C VAL A 148 12.21 -18.47 12.40
N ARG A 149 10.94 -18.83 12.55
CA ARG A 149 10.08 -19.35 11.48
C ARG A 149 9.84 -18.30 10.39
N ASP A 150 9.94 -18.70 9.12
CA ASP A 150 9.70 -17.81 7.97
C ASP A 150 8.28 -17.23 7.95
N GLU A 151 7.30 -17.96 8.48
CA GLU A 151 5.92 -17.48 8.60
C GLU A 151 5.77 -16.28 9.54
N ASP A 152 6.64 -16.16 10.55
CA ASP A 152 6.63 -15.04 11.49
C ASP A 152 7.38 -13.84 10.90
N VAL A 153 8.47 -14.10 10.18
CA VAL A 153 9.20 -13.07 9.42
C VAL A 153 8.28 -12.43 8.37
N ALA A 154 7.45 -13.22 7.68
CA ALA A 154 6.48 -12.74 6.71
C ALA A 154 5.40 -11.81 7.30
N ARG A 155 5.21 -11.81 8.64
CA ARG A 155 4.25 -10.95 9.34
C ARG A 155 4.87 -9.64 9.84
N LEU A 156 6.19 -9.46 9.71
CA LEU A 156 6.85 -8.23 10.11
C LEU A 156 6.38 -7.04 9.26
N SER A 157 6.13 -5.92 9.93
CA SER A 157 5.70 -4.69 9.29
C SER A 157 6.84 -3.67 9.27
N PRO A 158 7.24 -3.16 8.09
CA PRO A 158 8.30 -2.15 7.99
C PRO A 158 7.87 -0.77 8.52
N PHE A 159 6.61 -0.61 8.98
CA PHE A 159 6.09 0.64 9.56
C PHE A 159 6.22 0.72 11.08
N ALA A 160 6.99 -0.19 11.69
CA ALA A 160 7.34 -0.08 13.10
C ALA A 160 7.97 1.29 13.40
N ARG A 161 7.54 1.92 14.50
CA ARG A 161 7.87 3.34 14.78
C ARG A 161 8.14 3.65 16.24
N HIS A 162 8.02 2.66 17.12
CA HIS A 162 8.25 2.85 18.55
C HIS A 162 9.73 3.16 18.86
N HIS A 163 10.65 2.67 18.02
CA HIS A 163 12.08 2.90 18.12
C HIS A 163 12.57 4.20 17.46
N ILE A 164 11.68 4.96 16.81
CA ILE A 164 12.05 6.20 16.12
C ILE A 164 11.55 7.39 16.95
N ASN A 165 12.48 8.15 17.50
CA ASN A 165 12.14 9.41 18.15
C ASN A 165 11.90 10.50 17.09
N MET A 166 10.67 10.99 17.01
CA MET A 166 10.24 12.07 16.11
C MET A 166 10.34 13.46 16.75
N LEU A 167 10.61 13.53 18.07
CA LEU A 167 10.69 14.78 18.83
C LEU A 167 12.15 15.05 19.19
N GLY A 168 12.63 16.26 18.90
CA GLY A 168 13.97 16.68 19.27
C GLY A 168 14.59 17.64 18.25
N ARG A 169 15.88 17.90 18.43
CA ARG A 169 16.67 18.72 17.51
C ARG A 169 17.52 17.79 16.64
N TYR A 170 17.26 17.81 15.33
CA TYR A 170 18.03 17.03 14.36
C TYR A 170 19.19 17.87 13.82
N SER A 171 20.39 17.28 13.78
CA SER A 171 21.53 17.84 13.07
C SER A 171 21.69 17.09 11.75
N PHE A 172 21.79 17.85 10.65
CA PHE A 172 21.99 17.31 9.30
C PHE A 172 23.45 17.40 8.84
N GLN A 173 24.38 17.65 9.77
CA GLN A 173 25.79 17.47 9.46
C GLN A 173 26.02 15.98 9.20
N LEU A 174 26.28 15.64 7.94
CA LEU A 174 26.57 14.27 7.54
C LEU A 174 27.92 13.88 8.16
N PRO A 175 27.95 12.99 9.17
CA PRO A 175 29.21 12.51 9.68
C PRO A 175 29.87 11.62 8.62
N ASP A 176 31.17 11.39 8.74
CA ASP A 176 31.84 10.36 7.95
C ASP A 176 31.28 9.00 8.38
N LEU A 177 30.41 8.43 7.55
CA LEU A 177 29.69 7.20 7.86
C LEU A 177 30.55 6.04 7.37
N PRO A 178 31.09 5.17 8.25
CA PRO A 178 32.02 4.09 7.86
C PRO A 178 31.39 2.96 7.01
N GLY A 179 30.20 3.20 6.44
CA GLY A 179 29.36 2.17 5.84
C GLY A 179 28.79 1.21 6.89
N GLY A 180 27.89 0.33 6.44
CA GLY A 180 27.30 -0.68 7.32
C GLY A 180 26.09 -0.22 8.15
N LEU A 181 25.72 -1.03 9.12
CA LEU A 181 24.60 -0.79 10.04
C LEU A 181 25.12 -0.16 11.33
N ARG A 182 24.34 0.75 11.91
CA ARG A 182 24.57 1.24 13.27
C ARG A 182 24.56 0.03 14.23
N PRO A 183 25.43 0.02 15.26
CA PRO A 183 25.34 -0.97 16.33
C PRO A 183 23.92 -1.03 16.89
N ARG A 184 23.44 -2.25 17.11
CA ARG A 184 22.12 -2.47 17.72
C ARG A 184 22.25 -2.21 19.22
N ARG A 185 21.17 -1.74 19.82
CA ARG A 185 21.09 -1.62 21.27
C ARG A 185 20.97 -3.02 21.86
N ASP A 186 21.84 -3.33 22.81
CA ASP A 186 21.73 -4.53 23.62
C ASP A 186 20.56 -4.35 24.59
N PRO A 187 19.51 -5.20 24.55
CA PRO A 187 18.39 -5.11 25.47
C PRO A 187 18.77 -5.43 26.92
N ASP A 188 19.87 -6.15 27.15
CA ASP A 188 20.36 -6.53 28.48
C ASP A 188 21.43 -5.58 29.02
N ALA A 189 21.89 -4.62 28.20
CA ALA A 189 22.74 -3.55 28.68
C ALA A 189 21.94 -2.60 29.58
N THR A 190 22.39 -2.47 30.83
CA THR A 190 21.91 -1.42 31.73
C THR A 190 22.14 -0.06 31.08
N ASP A 191 21.10 0.77 31.06
CA ASP A 191 21.21 2.16 30.63
C ASP A 191 22.23 2.87 31.53
N GLU A 192 23.48 2.98 31.08
CA GLU A 192 24.45 3.90 31.68
C GLU A 192 24.04 5.33 31.28
N GLU A 193 23.92 6.18 32.31
CA GLU A 193 23.34 7.54 32.33
C GLU A 193 23.75 8.48 31.19
#